data_AF-A0A4S2PT97-F1
#
_entry.id   AF-A0A4S2PT97-F1
#
_cell.length_a   1.000
_cell.length_b   1.000
_cell.length_c   1.000
_cell.angle_alpha   90.00
_cell.angle_beta   90.00
_cell.angle_gamma   90.00
#
_symmetry.space_group_name_H-M   'P 1'
#
loop_
_entity.id
_entity.type
_entity.pdbx_description
1 polymer ?
#
loop_
_entity_poly.entity_id
_entity_poly.type
_entity_poly.pdbx_seq_one_letter_code
_entity_poly.pdbx_strand_id
1 'polypeptide(L)'
;MIDIQGELLRIRQQREQEYISVVELLDFLKKYSPNSSYIEIATYLLIKLTPNDIRKTDDEIWGNEEFECWIDQHGIAVFDVPSKIDEKVKNLYPNLFFEALETVRDFSDVPPYLFDDELNVASAYLKEEQLKVYIKRERIESLLNIKTIDSKKSKALEDNLMQKQIQSVPVALTKTEEFIKNTDIDKSPTGTAARLIYQEKLTEKDSIIEELQAKITELENQLQAQQSEVDSKEVLPVESKLQRISRPQRDIFTLLTVNNYPTCQSRNDLFSRINADLQAKGITTKDIQYSTLDNLIDEDIRLGMPKKSPFPPKQK
;
A
#
# COMPACT_ATOMS: atom_id res chain seq x y z
N MET A 1 -25.18 10.79 -15.45
CA MET A 1 -25.95 10.52 -14.21
C MET A 1 -24.91 10.23 -13.13
N ILE A 2 -24.98 10.88 -11.97
CA ILE A 2 -24.00 10.69 -10.88
C ILE A 2 -24.36 9.39 -10.15
N ASP A 3 -23.38 8.51 -9.94
CA ASP A 3 -23.54 7.26 -9.19
C ASP A 3 -23.35 7.51 -7.69
N ILE A 4 -24.40 8.02 -7.06
CA ILE A 4 -24.40 8.40 -5.64
C ILE A 4 -24.08 7.19 -4.75
N GLN A 5 -24.63 6.01 -5.05
CA GLN A 5 -24.42 4.81 -4.23
C GLN A 5 -22.97 4.33 -4.31
N GLY A 6 -22.39 4.34 -5.51
CA GLY A 6 -20.98 4.02 -5.72
C GLY A 6 -20.05 4.99 -4.98
N GLU A 7 -20.35 6.29 -5.01
CA GLU A 7 -19.58 7.31 -4.30
C GLU A 7 -19.63 7.13 -2.77
N LEU A 8 -20.81 6.93 -2.19
CA LEU A 8 -20.93 6.71 -0.74
C LEU A 8 -20.19 5.45 -0.29
N LEU A 9 -20.19 4.39 -1.11
CA LEU A 9 -19.45 3.17 -0.82
C LEU A 9 -17.93 3.39 -0.87
N ARG A 10 -17.43 4.12 -1.87
CA ARG A 10 -16.00 4.47 -1.98
C ARG A 10 -15.52 5.28 -0.78
N ILE A 11 -16.31 6.24 -0.31
CA ILE A 11 -15.97 7.05 0.88
C ILE A 11 -15.87 6.17 2.14
N ARG A 12 -16.78 5.20 2.32
CA ARG A 12 -16.70 4.26 3.45
C ARG A 12 -15.43 3.41 3.38
N GLN A 13 -15.15 2.84 2.21
CA GLN A 13 -13.96 2.03 1.99
C GLN A 13 -12.68 2.82 2.23
N GLN A 14 -12.62 4.07 1.79
CA GLN A 14 -11.47 4.93 2.03
C GLN A 14 -11.24 5.15 3.53
N ARG A 15 -12.31 5.37 4.32
CA ARG A 15 -12.19 5.48 5.78
C ARG A 15 -11.70 4.18 6.43
N GLU A 16 -12.22 3.04 6.01
CA GLU A 16 -11.78 1.71 6.49
C GLU A 16 -10.32 1.43 6.13
N GLN A 17 -9.86 1.89 4.97
CA GLN A 17 -8.46 1.78 4.54
C GLN A 17 -7.54 2.72 5.32
N GLU A 18 -7.99 3.93 5.62
CA GLU A 18 -7.17 4.96 6.27
C GLU A 18 -7.02 4.74 7.77
N TYR A 19 -8.09 4.27 8.43
CA TYR A 19 -8.15 4.14 9.88
C TYR A 19 -8.36 2.68 10.30
N ILE A 20 -7.80 2.33 11.46
CA ILE A 20 -8.02 1.05 12.15
C ILE A 20 -8.38 1.35 13.60
N SER A 21 -9.39 0.66 14.14
CA SER A 21 -9.73 0.80 15.57
C SER A 21 -8.78 -0.03 16.42
N VAL A 22 -8.66 0.32 17.71
CA VAL A 22 -7.89 -0.49 18.68
C VAL A 22 -8.43 -1.92 18.74
N VAL A 23 -9.75 -2.08 18.72
CA VAL A 23 -10.43 -3.39 18.70
C VAL A 23 -10.00 -4.20 17.48
N GLU A 24 -10.11 -3.62 16.28
CA GLU A 24 -9.78 -4.31 15.03
C GLU A 24 -8.30 -4.72 14.99
N LEU A 25 -7.39 -3.85 15.47
CA LEU A 25 -5.97 -4.16 15.55
C LEU A 25 -5.69 -5.34 16.50
N LEU A 26 -6.29 -5.35 17.69
CA LEU A 26 -6.09 -6.39 18.68
C LEU A 26 -6.67 -7.73 18.21
N ASP A 27 -7.88 -7.72 17.65
CA ASP A 27 -8.52 -8.92 17.06
C ASP A 27 -7.70 -9.47 15.88
N PHE A 28 -7.16 -8.58 15.04
CA PHE A 28 -6.26 -8.95 13.97
C PHE A 28 -5.04 -9.69 14.53
N LEU A 29 -4.34 -9.11 15.51
CA LEU A 29 -3.16 -9.75 16.10
C LEU A 29 -3.50 -11.07 16.80
N LYS A 30 -4.64 -11.16 17.49
CA LYS A 30 -5.15 -12.39 18.11
C LYS A 30 -5.35 -13.50 17.09
N LYS A 31 -5.87 -13.16 15.91
CA LYS A 31 -6.05 -14.14 14.81
C LYS A 31 -4.71 -14.74 14.33
N TYR A 32 -3.64 -13.95 14.28
CA TYR A 32 -2.31 -14.43 13.86
C TYR A 32 -1.47 -15.00 15.01
N SER A 33 -1.89 -14.77 16.26
CA SER A 33 -1.26 -15.29 17.48
C SER A 33 -2.31 -15.93 18.40
N PRO A 34 -2.94 -17.04 17.98
CA PRO A 34 -4.12 -17.59 18.66
C PRO A 34 -3.85 -18.02 20.11
N ASN A 35 -2.62 -18.44 20.41
CA ASN A 35 -2.21 -18.87 21.74
C ASN A 35 -1.94 -17.70 22.71
N SER A 36 -1.84 -16.46 22.21
CA SER A 36 -1.59 -15.28 23.04
C SER A 36 -2.91 -14.67 23.50
N SER A 37 -3.02 -14.33 24.78
CA SER A 37 -4.16 -13.59 25.33
C SER A 37 -4.17 -12.13 24.85
N TYR A 38 -5.32 -11.44 24.95
CA TYR A 38 -5.39 -10.00 24.67
C TYR A 38 -4.48 -9.19 25.60
N ILE A 39 -4.33 -9.61 26.86
CA ILE A 39 -3.39 -9.02 27.83
C ILE A 39 -1.95 -9.12 27.33
N GLU A 40 -1.52 -10.29 26.85
CA GLU A 40 -0.17 -10.49 26.31
C GLU A 40 0.05 -9.67 25.02
N ILE A 41 -0.95 -9.61 24.14
CA ILE A 41 -0.89 -8.81 22.91
C ILE A 41 -0.76 -7.32 23.25
N ALA A 42 -1.57 -6.81 24.19
CA ALA A 42 -1.50 -5.42 24.63
C ALA A 42 -0.15 -5.11 25.29
N THR A 43 0.35 -6.02 26.13
CA THR A 43 1.68 -5.91 26.75
C THR A 43 2.78 -5.83 25.69
N TYR A 44 2.74 -6.72 24.70
CA TYR A 44 3.67 -6.71 23.57
C TYR A 44 3.64 -5.38 22.81
N LEU A 45 2.44 -4.87 22.50
CA LEU A 45 2.29 -3.58 21.80
C LEU A 45 2.84 -2.42 22.63
N LEU A 46 2.56 -2.35 23.93
CA LEU A 46 3.09 -1.32 24.83
C LEU A 46 4.62 -1.32 24.83
N ILE A 47 5.26 -2.49 24.91
CA ILE A 47 6.71 -2.62 24.84
C ILE A 47 7.24 -2.21 23.47
N LYS A 48 6.67 -2.76 22.39
CA LYS A 48 7.15 -2.54 21.02
C LYS A 48 7.01 -1.07 20.59
N LEU A 49 5.95 -0.41 21.03
CA LEU A 49 5.60 0.95 20.64
C LEU A 49 6.03 2.00 21.68
N THR A 50 6.73 1.61 22.76
CA THR A 50 7.25 2.53 23.78
C THR A 50 7.95 3.78 23.20
N PRO A 51 8.78 3.69 22.15
CA PRO A 51 9.42 4.87 21.55
C PRO A 51 8.46 5.90 20.94
N ASN A 52 7.18 5.56 20.80
CA ASN A 52 6.13 6.39 20.23
C ASN A 52 5.14 6.87 21.32
N ASP A 53 5.38 6.51 22.59
CA ASP A 53 4.63 7.02 23.74
C ASP A 53 5.37 8.20 24.36
N ILE A 54 4.84 9.40 24.15
CA ILE A 54 5.40 10.65 24.67
C ILE A 54 5.57 10.63 26.19
N ARG A 55 4.69 9.92 26.91
CA ARG A 55 4.70 9.81 28.38
C ARG A 55 5.89 8.99 28.90
N LYS A 56 6.63 8.32 28.01
CA LYS A 56 7.78 7.46 28.30
C LYS A 56 9.08 8.02 27.70
N THR A 57 9.07 9.23 27.17
CA THR A 57 10.27 9.89 26.66
C THR A 57 11.06 10.51 27.82
N ASP A 58 12.40 10.47 27.70
CA ASP A 58 13.31 11.10 28.68
C ASP A 58 13.48 12.61 28.44
N ASP A 59 12.97 13.12 27.32
CA ASP A 59 13.09 14.52 26.92
C ASP A 59 11.99 15.38 27.57
N GLU A 60 12.35 16.53 28.15
CA GLU A 60 11.40 17.52 28.69
C GLU A 60 10.72 18.32 27.56
N ILE A 61 10.19 17.63 26.55
CA ILE A 61 9.55 18.25 25.37
C ILE A 61 8.09 18.63 25.61
N TRP A 62 7.53 18.34 26.79
CA TRP A 62 6.11 18.57 27.07
C TRP A 62 5.78 20.07 27.19
N GLY A 63 4.85 20.55 26.37
CA GLY A 63 4.37 21.94 26.40
C GLY A 63 5.21 22.94 25.61
N ASN A 64 6.18 22.48 24.82
CA ASN A 64 7.00 23.29 23.90
C ASN A 64 6.60 23.06 22.43
N GLU A 65 7.00 23.91 21.49
CA GLU A 65 6.80 23.70 20.03
C GLU A 65 7.44 22.39 19.53
N GLU A 66 8.48 21.93 20.22
CA GLU A 66 9.13 20.64 20.00
C GLU A 66 8.20 19.45 20.25
N PHE A 67 7.17 19.60 21.10
CA PHE A 67 6.15 18.60 21.37
C PHE A 67 5.35 18.23 20.11
N GLU A 68 4.85 19.24 19.39
CA GLU A 68 4.03 19.05 18.20
C GLU A 68 4.88 18.44 17.08
N CYS A 69 6.13 18.91 16.92
CA CYS A 69 7.08 18.32 15.97
C CYS A 69 7.38 16.85 16.29
N TRP A 70 7.52 16.50 17.58
CA TRP A 70 7.75 15.13 17.99
C TRP A 70 6.54 14.24 17.72
N ILE A 71 5.33 14.71 18.02
CA ILE A 71 4.09 13.97 17.76
C ILE A 71 3.95 13.66 16.27
N ASP A 72 4.23 14.63 15.40
CA ASP A 72 4.13 14.45 13.95
C ASP A 72 5.13 13.41 13.41
N GLN A 73 6.33 13.34 13.99
CA GLN A 73 7.40 12.46 13.50
C GLN A 73 7.37 11.06 14.14
N HIS A 74 7.14 11.01 15.44
CA HIS A 74 7.32 9.82 16.27
C HIS A 74 5.99 9.33 16.84
N GLY A 75 5.05 10.23 17.13
CA GLY A 75 3.78 9.89 17.75
C GLY A 75 2.88 8.97 16.90
N ILE A 76 1.82 8.50 17.57
CA ILE A 76 0.69 7.82 16.94
C ILE A 76 -0.52 8.73 17.11
N ALA A 77 -0.94 9.38 16.01
CA ALA A 77 -2.12 10.22 16.02
C ALA A 77 -3.38 9.37 16.25
N VAL A 78 -4.29 9.89 17.08
CA VAL A 78 -5.51 9.21 17.51
C VAL A 78 -6.73 10.00 17.05
N PHE A 79 -7.77 9.28 16.66
CA PHE A 79 -8.96 9.84 16.02
C PHE A 79 -10.24 9.21 16.56
N ASP A 80 -11.31 10.01 16.57
CA ASP A 80 -12.69 9.55 16.61
C ASP A 80 -13.20 9.52 15.16
N VAL A 81 -13.53 8.33 14.68
CA VAL A 81 -14.05 8.11 13.31
C VAL A 81 -15.53 7.76 13.41
N PRO A 82 -16.44 8.73 13.16
CA PRO A 82 -17.86 8.48 13.29
C PRO A 82 -18.36 7.48 12.24
N SER A 83 -19.32 6.64 12.64
CA SER A 83 -20.00 5.71 11.72
C SER A 83 -20.80 6.42 10.62
N LYS A 84 -21.19 7.66 10.88
CA LYS A 84 -21.85 8.55 9.93
C LYS A 84 -20.82 9.20 9.01
N ILE A 85 -20.97 8.96 7.71
CA ILE A 85 -20.02 9.38 6.67
C ILE A 85 -20.03 10.88 6.38
N ASP A 86 -21.09 11.57 6.74
CA ASP A 86 -21.23 13.03 6.66
C ASP A 86 -20.57 13.76 7.83
N GLU A 87 -20.30 13.04 8.94
CA GLU A 87 -19.57 13.60 10.08
C GLU A 87 -18.05 13.54 9.84
N LYS A 88 -17.35 14.60 10.24
CA LYS A 88 -15.90 14.73 10.09
C LYS A 88 -15.17 13.94 11.17
N VAL A 89 -14.07 13.29 10.79
CA VAL A 89 -13.11 12.67 11.72
C VAL A 89 -12.53 13.74 12.63
N LYS A 90 -12.44 13.44 13.93
CA LYS A 90 -11.92 14.36 14.94
C LYS A 90 -10.60 13.84 15.49
N ASN A 91 -9.63 14.72 15.68
CA ASN A 91 -8.41 14.38 16.42
C ASN A 91 -8.76 14.23 17.90
N LEU A 92 -8.18 13.21 18.52
CA LEU A 92 -8.25 12.98 19.96
C LEU A 92 -6.85 13.14 20.57
N TYR A 93 -6.80 13.09 21.91
CA TYR A 93 -5.55 13.11 22.63
C TYR A 93 -4.68 11.88 22.25
N PRO A 94 -3.40 12.08 21.89
CA PRO A 94 -2.52 10.99 21.43
C PRO A 94 -2.36 9.84 22.44
N ASN A 95 -2.49 10.13 23.73
CA ASN A 95 -2.30 9.15 24.80
C ASN A 95 -3.41 8.09 24.85
N LEU A 96 -4.59 8.37 24.29
CA LEU A 96 -5.76 7.48 24.39
C LEU A 96 -5.50 6.09 23.78
N PHE A 97 -4.65 5.99 22.76
CA PHE A 97 -4.25 4.71 22.20
C PHE A 97 -3.51 3.86 23.24
N PHE A 98 -2.53 4.44 23.91
CA PHE A 98 -1.74 3.75 24.93
C PHE A 98 -2.56 3.48 26.19
N GLU A 99 -3.44 4.39 26.60
CA GLU A 99 -4.38 4.18 27.71
C GLU A 99 -5.35 3.03 27.44
N ALA A 100 -5.82 2.88 26.19
CA ALA A 100 -6.63 1.73 25.78
C ALA A 100 -5.84 0.42 25.90
N LEU A 101 -4.58 0.39 25.46
CA LEU A 101 -3.72 -0.79 25.62
C LEU A 101 -3.43 -1.10 27.10
N GLU A 102 -3.19 -0.07 27.92
CA GLU A 102 -3.02 -0.20 29.38
C GLU A 102 -4.27 -0.78 30.03
N THR A 103 -5.47 -0.36 29.59
CA THR A 103 -6.74 -0.89 30.09
C THR A 103 -6.89 -2.38 29.78
N VAL A 104 -6.50 -2.82 28.57
CA VAL A 104 -6.51 -4.25 28.22
C VAL A 104 -5.47 -5.02 29.02
N ARG A 105 -4.26 -4.48 29.20
CA ARG A 105 -3.19 -5.12 29.98
C ARG A 105 -3.59 -5.30 31.44
N ASP A 106 -4.16 -4.26 32.04
CA ASP A 106 -4.51 -4.21 33.47
C ASP A 106 -5.91 -4.76 33.73
N PHE A 107 -6.50 -5.46 32.76
CA PHE A 107 -7.82 -6.07 32.89
C PHE A 107 -7.79 -7.20 33.92
N SER A 108 -8.02 -6.84 35.19
CA SER A 108 -8.11 -7.76 36.32
C SER A 108 -9.55 -8.13 36.67
N ASP A 109 -10.51 -7.28 36.28
CA ASP A 109 -11.92 -7.43 36.63
C ASP A 109 -12.65 -8.10 35.47
N VAL A 110 -12.65 -9.43 35.43
CA VAL A 110 -13.62 -10.16 34.59
C VAL A 110 -14.98 -9.99 35.27
N PRO A 111 -15.96 -9.26 34.68
CA PRO A 111 -17.30 -9.20 35.24
C PRO A 111 -17.84 -10.64 35.40
N PRO A 112 -18.45 -10.99 36.54
CA PRO A 112 -18.90 -12.36 36.84
C PRO A 112 -20.04 -12.87 35.93
N TYR A 113 -20.39 -12.10 34.90
CA TYR A 113 -21.47 -12.35 33.95
C TYR A 113 -20.99 -12.56 32.50
N LEU A 114 -19.69 -12.40 32.20
CA LEU A 114 -19.15 -12.67 30.87
C LEU A 114 -18.90 -14.17 30.71
N PHE A 115 -19.48 -14.75 29.66
CA PHE A 115 -19.22 -16.14 29.27
C PHE A 115 -17.89 -16.24 28.49
N ASP A 116 -17.23 -17.41 28.48
CA ASP A 116 -15.93 -17.61 27.80
C ASP A 116 -15.92 -17.14 26.33
N ASP A 117 -17.05 -17.26 25.64
CA ASP A 117 -17.19 -16.84 24.24
C ASP A 117 -17.18 -15.30 24.06
N GLU A 118 -17.62 -14.54 25.07
CA GLU A 118 -17.65 -13.06 25.05
C GLU A 118 -16.28 -12.45 25.34
N LEU A 119 -15.37 -13.22 25.98
CA LEU A 119 -13.96 -12.84 26.20
C LEU A 119 -13.08 -13.06 24.97
N ASN A 120 -13.64 -13.58 23.86
CA ASN A 120 -12.85 -13.86 22.66
C ASN A 120 -12.73 -12.66 21.69
N VAL A 121 -13.19 -11.47 22.09
CA VAL A 121 -13.12 -10.24 21.29
C VAL A 121 -12.49 -9.11 22.11
N ALA A 122 -11.62 -8.31 21.49
CA ALA A 122 -10.90 -7.23 22.17
C ALA A 122 -11.83 -6.17 22.81
N SER A 123 -13.04 -5.97 22.26
CA SER A 123 -14.02 -5.02 22.80
C SER A 123 -14.47 -5.34 24.23
N ALA A 124 -14.37 -6.60 24.67
CA ALA A 124 -14.73 -7.01 26.03
C ALA A 124 -13.76 -6.47 27.09
N TYR A 125 -12.57 -6.04 26.68
CA TYR A 125 -11.49 -5.57 27.56
C TYR A 125 -11.39 -4.04 27.61
N LEU A 126 -12.24 -3.32 26.86
CA LEU A 126 -12.15 -1.87 26.66
C LEU A 126 -13.40 -1.17 27.20
N LYS A 127 -13.22 0.09 27.65
CA LYS A 127 -14.35 0.96 28.02
C LYS A 127 -15.07 1.49 26.79
N GLU A 128 -16.32 1.91 26.95
CA GLU A 128 -17.14 2.40 25.84
C GLU A 128 -16.48 3.58 25.08
N GLU A 129 -15.85 4.51 25.79
CA GLU A 129 -15.09 5.60 25.15
C GLU A 129 -13.88 5.12 24.32
N GLN A 130 -13.26 4.00 24.71
CA GLN A 130 -12.08 3.45 24.04
C GLN A 130 -12.42 2.65 22.79
N LEU A 131 -13.68 2.20 22.64
CA LEU A 131 -14.14 1.53 21.42
C LEU A 131 -14.15 2.46 20.21
N LYS A 132 -14.17 3.77 20.44
CA LYS A 132 -14.16 4.82 19.40
C LYS A 132 -12.76 5.34 19.10
N VAL A 133 -11.72 4.70 19.64
CA VAL A 133 -10.32 5.08 19.43
C VAL A 133 -9.82 4.44 18.14
N TYR A 134 -9.50 5.29 17.17
CA TYR A 134 -8.91 4.92 15.89
C TYR A 134 -7.52 5.52 15.74
N ILE A 135 -6.68 4.84 14.96
CA ILE A 135 -5.35 5.32 14.56
C ILE A 135 -5.20 5.19 13.06
N LYS A 136 -4.22 5.91 12.49
CA LYS A 136 -3.89 5.74 11.07
C LYS A 136 -3.33 4.35 10.83
N ARG A 137 -3.97 3.61 9.92
CA ARG A 137 -3.61 2.22 9.59
C ARG A 137 -2.18 2.13 9.05
N GLU A 138 -1.83 3.00 8.11
CA GLU A 138 -0.47 3.05 7.54
C GLU A 138 0.62 3.22 8.61
N ARG A 139 0.39 4.10 9.60
CA ARG A 139 1.37 4.36 10.66
C ARG A 139 1.60 3.12 11.51
N ILE A 140 0.53 2.48 11.99
CA ILE A 140 0.67 1.31 12.86
C ILE A 140 1.19 0.08 12.11
N GLU A 141 0.77 -0.10 10.86
CA GLU A 141 1.28 -1.16 9.98
C GLU A 141 2.78 -1.01 9.74
N SER A 142 3.26 0.22 9.52
CA SER A 142 4.69 0.51 9.36
C SER A 142 5.47 0.22 10.64
N LEU A 143 4.98 0.65 11.81
CA LEU A 143 5.65 0.45 13.10
C LEU A 143 5.73 -1.04 13.50
N LEU A 144 4.70 -1.81 13.19
CA LEU A 144 4.61 -3.23 13.53
C LEU A 144 5.11 -4.16 12.41
N ASN A 145 5.37 -3.62 11.21
CA ASN A 145 5.70 -4.37 10.00
C ASN A 145 4.65 -5.45 9.66
N ILE A 146 3.38 -5.06 9.67
CA ILE A 146 2.22 -5.92 9.38
C ILE A 146 1.37 -5.32 8.25
N LYS A 147 0.46 -6.13 7.70
CA LYS A 147 -0.61 -5.66 6.79
C LYS A 147 -1.95 -6.19 7.29
N THR A 148 -2.81 -5.29 7.71
CA THR A 148 -4.10 -5.58 8.35
C THR A 148 -5.22 -5.75 7.33
N ILE A 149 -5.07 -5.17 6.14
CA ILE A 149 -5.98 -5.38 5.00
C ILE A 149 -5.41 -6.44 4.08
N ASP A 150 -6.13 -7.55 3.98
CA ASP A 150 -5.81 -8.65 3.08
C ASP A 150 -6.07 -8.20 1.62
N SER A 151 -5.03 -8.18 0.77
CA SER A 151 -5.14 -7.72 -0.62
C SER A 151 -6.11 -8.54 -1.47
N LYS A 152 -6.55 -9.71 -0.97
CA LYS A 152 -7.59 -10.54 -1.60
C LYS A 152 -9.01 -10.05 -1.28
N LYS A 153 -9.25 -9.43 -0.12
CA LYS A 153 -10.54 -8.84 0.22
C LYS A 153 -10.80 -7.56 -0.56
N SER A 154 -9.79 -6.71 -0.76
CA SER A 154 -9.93 -5.51 -1.60
C SER A 154 -10.26 -5.87 -3.05
N LYS A 155 -9.55 -6.86 -3.62
CA LYS A 155 -9.75 -7.31 -4.99
C LYS A 155 -11.12 -7.98 -5.21
N ALA A 156 -11.54 -8.87 -4.30
CA ALA A 156 -12.85 -9.52 -4.39
C ALA A 156 -14.03 -8.53 -4.22
N LEU A 157 -13.83 -7.42 -3.50
CA LEU A 157 -14.84 -6.38 -3.30
C LEU A 157 -14.89 -5.40 -4.48
N GLU A 158 -13.74 -5.05 -5.07
CA GLU A 158 -13.63 -4.32 -6.34
C GLU A 158 -14.24 -5.11 -7.51
N ASP A 159 -14.00 -6.42 -7.57
CA ASP A 159 -14.59 -7.32 -8.56
C ASP A 159 -16.13 -7.41 -8.41
N ASN A 160 -16.64 -7.40 -7.17
CA ASN A 160 -18.09 -7.33 -6.90
C ASN A 160 -18.72 -5.99 -7.30
N LEU A 161 -17.98 -4.88 -7.15
CA LEU A 161 -18.38 -3.54 -7.57
C LEU A 161 -18.46 -3.43 -9.10
N MET A 162 -17.45 -3.95 -9.79
CA MET A 162 -17.44 -4.08 -11.25
C MET A 162 -18.59 -4.96 -11.71
N GLN A 163 -18.84 -6.12 -11.08
CA GLN A 163 -19.95 -7.00 -11.44
C GLN A 163 -21.32 -6.37 -11.20
N LYS A 164 -21.54 -5.61 -10.11
CA LYS A 164 -22.81 -4.91 -9.86
C LYS A 164 -23.04 -3.76 -10.84
N GLN A 165 -22.01 -3.00 -11.19
CA GLN A 165 -22.13 -1.98 -12.25
C GLN A 165 -22.42 -2.64 -13.60
N ILE A 166 -21.71 -3.71 -13.96
CA ILE A 166 -21.94 -4.50 -15.18
C ILE A 166 -23.34 -5.13 -15.19
N GLN A 167 -23.93 -5.52 -14.06
CA GLN A 167 -25.30 -6.05 -13.99
C GLN A 167 -26.39 -4.96 -14.04
N SER A 168 -26.10 -3.75 -13.57
CA SER A 168 -27.06 -2.62 -13.61
C SER A 168 -27.19 -1.99 -15.01
N VAL A 169 -26.12 -2.04 -15.81
CA VAL A 169 -26.07 -1.48 -17.17
C VAL A 169 -27.05 -2.16 -18.14
N PRO A 170 -27.18 -3.51 -18.19
CA PRO A 170 -28.16 -4.22 -19.00
C PRO A 170 -29.61 -3.86 -18.64
N VAL A 171 -29.93 -3.73 -17.35
CA VAL A 171 -31.29 -3.40 -16.88
C VAL A 171 -31.66 -1.94 -17.19
N ALA A 172 -30.68 -1.04 -17.18
CA ALA A 172 -30.88 0.33 -17.63
C ALA A 172 -31.05 0.39 -19.16
N LEU A 173 -30.23 -0.37 -19.91
CA LEU A 173 -30.31 -0.47 -21.37
C LEU A 173 -31.66 -1.01 -21.84
N THR A 174 -32.17 -2.09 -21.25
CA THR A 174 -33.47 -2.67 -21.62
C THR A 174 -34.63 -1.71 -21.34
N LYS A 175 -34.59 -0.93 -20.26
CA LYS A 175 -35.60 0.09 -19.97
C LYS A 175 -35.56 1.25 -20.98
N THR A 176 -34.38 1.67 -21.42
CA THR A 176 -34.25 2.66 -22.51
C THR A 176 -34.65 2.10 -23.87
N GLU A 177 -34.35 0.84 -24.17
CA GLU A 177 -34.76 0.17 -25.41
C GLU A 177 -36.28 -0.01 -25.46
N GLU A 178 -36.92 -0.42 -24.36
CA GLU A 178 -38.38 -0.49 -24.25
C GLU A 178 -39.03 0.90 -24.35
N PHE A 179 -38.41 1.94 -23.78
CA PHE A 179 -38.89 3.32 -23.94
C PHE A 179 -38.80 3.79 -25.39
N ILE A 180 -37.69 3.54 -26.09
CA ILE A 180 -37.52 3.89 -27.51
C ILE A 180 -38.51 3.12 -28.38
N LYS A 181 -38.76 1.84 -28.09
CA LYS A 181 -39.69 0.99 -28.86
C LYS A 181 -41.16 1.37 -28.64
N ASN A 182 -41.51 1.89 -27.47
CA ASN A 182 -42.88 2.28 -27.11
C ASN A 182 -43.21 3.75 -27.41
N THR A 183 -42.21 4.56 -27.80
CA THR A 183 -42.44 5.94 -28.21
C THR A 183 -42.52 5.99 -29.74
N ASP A 184 -43.73 6.25 -30.27
CA ASP A 184 -44.04 6.34 -31.71
C ASP A 184 -43.44 7.65 -32.30
N ILE A 185 -42.10 7.75 -32.34
CA ILE A 185 -41.33 8.94 -32.77
C ILE A 185 -41.38 9.12 -34.30
N ASP A 186 -41.85 8.12 -35.05
CA ASP A 186 -41.83 8.10 -36.51
C ASP A 186 -42.85 9.05 -37.20
N LYS A 187 -43.54 9.92 -36.44
CA LYS A 187 -44.53 10.88 -36.99
C LYS A 187 -44.15 12.37 -36.89
N SER A 188 -42.98 12.71 -36.34
CA SER A 188 -42.55 14.11 -36.20
C SER A 188 -41.30 14.43 -37.03
N PRO A 189 -41.32 15.43 -37.94
CA PRO A 189 -40.16 15.84 -38.71
C PRO A 189 -38.99 16.33 -37.83
N THR A 190 -39.27 16.76 -36.61
CA THR A 190 -38.27 17.14 -35.60
C THR A 190 -37.54 15.93 -35.01
N GLY A 191 -38.19 14.77 -34.94
CA GLY A 191 -37.59 13.52 -34.44
C GLY A 191 -36.61 12.90 -35.43
N THR A 192 -36.88 13.01 -36.73
CA THR A 192 -36.03 12.47 -37.80
C THR A 192 -34.69 13.21 -37.89
N ALA A 193 -34.69 14.54 -37.75
CA ALA A 193 -33.47 15.36 -37.77
C ALA A 193 -32.57 15.10 -36.55
N ALA A 194 -33.17 14.98 -35.36
CA ALA A 194 -32.41 14.63 -34.15
C ALA A 194 -31.76 13.25 -34.26
N ARG A 195 -32.49 12.25 -34.81
CA ARG A 195 -31.97 10.89 -35.02
C ARG A 195 -30.78 10.87 -35.98
N LEU A 196 -30.83 11.63 -37.08
CA LEU A 196 -29.72 11.73 -38.02
C LEU A 196 -28.47 12.34 -37.38
N ILE A 197 -28.61 13.40 -36.57
CA ILE A 197 -27.49 14.02 -35.84
C ILE A 197 -26.87 13.05 -34.83
N TYR A 198 -27.68 12.28 -34.11
CA TYR A 198 -27.16 11.26 -33.19
C TYR A 198 -26.47 10.12 -33.92
N GLN A 199 -26.99 9.71 -35.07
CA GLN A 199 -26.40 8.66 -35.89
C GLN A 199 -25.08 9.11 -36.51
N GLU A 200 -24.98 10.35 -36.96
CA GLU A 200 -23.74 10.98 -37.46
C GLU A 200 -22.67 11.05 -36.35
N LYS A 201 -23.07 11.45 -35.13
CA LYS A 201 -22.18 11.42 -33.95
C LYS A 201 -21.75 10.03 -33.53
N LEU A 202 -22.58 9.01 -33.76
CA LEU A 202 -22.21 7.62 -33.50
C LEU A 202 -21.19 7.16 -34.54
N THR A 203 -21.41 7.45 -35.82
CA THR A 203 -20.45 7.11 -36.88
C THR A 203 -19.11 7.84 -36.73
N GLU A 204 -19.10 9.09 -36.27
CA GLU A 204 -17.85 9.80 -35.94
C GLU A 204 -17.09 9.12 -34.80
N LYS A 205 -17.80 8.66 -33.76
CA LYS A 205 -17.18 7.95 -32.65
C LYS A 205 -16.65 6.58 -33.06
N ASP A 206 -17.38 5.85 -33.89
CA ASP A 206 -16.93 4.56 -34.42
C ASP A 206 -15.68 4.74 -35.29
N SER A 207 -15.62 5.79 -36.10
CA SER A 207 -14.43 6.15 -36.88
C SER A 207 -13.22 6.47 -35.98
N ILE A 208 -13.42 7.19 -34.86
CA ILE A 208 -12.35 7.48 -33.90
C ILE A 208 -11.88 6.19 -33.20
N ILE A 209 -12.79 5.28 -32.88
CA ILE A 209 -12.46 3.99 -32.27
C ILE A 209 -11.62 3.14 -33.24
N GLU A 210 -12.00 3.07 -34.52
CA GLU A 210 -11.23 2.38 -35.55
C GLU A 210 -9.82 2.98 -35.72
N GLU A 211 -9.70 4.31 -35.72
CA GLU A 211 -8.40 5.00 -35.80
C GLU A 211 -7.51 4.70 -34.58
N LEU A 212 -8.08 4.72 -33.38
CA LEU A 212 -7.36 4.39 -32.16
C LEU A 212 -6.93 2.92 -32.11
N GLN A 213 -7.78 2.00 -32.58
CA GLN A 213 -7.45 0.58 -32.68
C GLN A 213 -6.29 0.36 -33.67
N ALA A 214 -6.34 0.99 -34.84
CA ALA A 214 -5.24 0.93 -35.81
C ALA A 214 -3.92 1.44 -35.22
N LYS A 215 -3.96 2.54 -34.46
CA LYS A 215 -2.78 3.11 -33.80
C LYS A 215 -2.23 2.21 -32.69
N ILE A 216 -3.09 1.52 -31.95
CA ILE A 216 -2.66 0.51 -30.96
C ILE A 216 -1.94 -0.63 -31.66
N THR A 217 -2.52 -1.19 -32.73
CA THR A 217 -1.89 -2.29 -33.49
C THR A 217 -0.55 -1.86 -34.09
N GLU A 218 -0.43 -0.62 -34.57
CA GLU A 218 0.83 -0.08 -35.07
C GLU A 218 1.90 0.00 -33.96
N LEU A 219 1.55 0.53 -32.78
CA LEU A 219 2.47 0.63 -31.65
C LEU A 219 2.89 -0.74 -31.11
N GLU A 220 1.97 -1.71 -31.07
CA GLU A 220 2.25 -3.10 -30.70
C GLU A 220 3.25 -3.74 -31.68
N ASN A 221 3.06 -3.52 -32.99
CA ASN A 221 4.01 -3.99 -34.01
C ASN A 221 5.38 -3.34 -33.87
N GLN A 222 5.45 -2.03 -33.57
CA GLN A 222 6.71 -1.33 -33.32
C GLN A 222 7.43 -1.87 -32.08
N LEU A 223 6.71 -2.16 -30.99
CA LEU A 223 7.25 -2.79 -29.79
C LEU A 223 7.78 -4.20 -30.08
N GLN A 224 7.05 -4.99 -30.87
CA GLN A 224 7.46 -6.34 -31.23
C GLN A 224 8.69 -6.35 -32.16
N ALA A 225 8.81 -5.37 -33.07
CA ALA A 225 9.98 -5.19 -33.90
C ALA A 225 11.22 -4.78 -33.07
N GLN A 226 11.06 -3.85 -32.11
CA GLN A 226 12.13 -3.48 -31.18
C GLN A 226 12.55 -4.65 -30.29
N GLN A 227 11.61 -5.47 -29.83
CA GLN A 227 11.90 -6.68 -29.06
C GLN A 227 12.68 -7.70 -29.91
N SER A 228 12.33 -7.84 -31.19
CA SER A 228 13.02 -8.72 -32.14
C SER A 228 14.43 -8.22 -32.49
N GLU A 229 14.67 -6.91 -32.54
CA GLU A 229 16.03 -6.32 -32.68
C GLU A 229 16.90 -6.53 -31.43
N VAL A 230 16.28 -6.60 -30.24
CA VAL A 230 16.99 -6.95 -28.99
C VAL A 230 17.36 -8.44 -28.98
N ASP A 231 16.52 -9.32 -29.53
CA ASP A 231 16.75 -10.77 -29.57
C ASP A 231 17.68 -11.23 -30.72
N SER A 232 17.89 -10.41 -31.76
CA SER A 232 18.75 -10.73 -32.91
C SER A 232 20.20 -10.24 -32.81
N LYS A 233 20.61 -9.65 -31.68
CA LYS A 233 22.03 -9.49 -31.35
C LYS A 233 22.56 -10.82 -30.79
N GLU A 234 23.14 -11.63 -31.68
CA GLU A 234 23.88 -12.84 -31.33
C GLU A 234 24.88 -12.56 -30.20
N VAL A 235 24.60 -13.14 -29.03
CA VAL A 235 25.60 -13.39 -28.00
C VAL A 235 25.85 -14.89 -27.99
N LEU A 236 27.08 -15.24 -28.36
CA LEU A 236 27.64 -16.60 -28.35
C LEU A 236 27.28 -17.36 -27.06
N PRO A 237 27.15 -18.70 -27.13
CA PRO A 237 26.64 -19.50 -26.03
C PRO A 237 27.68 -19.57 -24.92
N VAL A 238 27.47 -18.81 -23.85
CA VAL A 238 28.09 -19.08 -22.56
C VAL A 238 27.00 -19.52 -21.63
N GLU A 239 27.15 -20.75 -21.16
CA GLU A 239 26.35 -21.45 -20.18
C GLU A 239 25.74 -20.49 -19.15
N SER A 240 24.42 -20.62 -19.04
CA SER A 240 23.54 -20.10 -18.00
C SER A 240 24.23 -19.81 -16.66
N LYS A 241 24.75 -18.59 -16.49
CA LYS A 241 24.92 -18.00 -15.16
C LYS A 241 23.53 -17.65 -14.64
N LEU A 242 22.90 -18.63 -14.01
CA LEU A 242 21.86 -18.41 -13.02
C LEU A 242 22.30 -17.24 -12.12
N GLN A 243 21.40 -16.26 -11.93
CA GLN A 243 21.52 -15.09 -11.05
C GLN A 243 22.07 -13.80 -11.67
N ARG A 244 21.39 -13.25 -12.69
CA ARG A 244 21.45 -11.80 -12.93
C ARG A 244 20.67 -11.09 -11.81
N ILE A 245 21.39 -10.43 -10.91
CA ILE A 245 20.83 -9.58 -9.85
C ILE A 245 20.06 -8.41 -10.50
N SER A 246 18.92 -8.02 -9.93
CA SER A 246 18.06 -6.99 -10.54
C SER A 246 18.74 -5.61 -10.57
N ARG A 247 18.37 -4.75 -11.54
CA ARG A 247 18.89 -3.36 -11.63
C ARG A 247 18.76 -2.58 -10.32
N PRO A 248 17.61 -2.58 -9.62
CA PRO A 248 17.48 -1.88 -8.34
C PRO A 248 18.43 -2.38 -7.26
N GLN A 249 18.69 -3.69 -7.20
CA GLN A 249 19.64 -4.26 -6.24
C GLN A 249 21.08 -3.80 -6.54
N ARG A 250 21.47 -3.69 -7.82
CA ARG A 250 22.77 -3.13 -8.22
C ARG A 250 22.88 -1.64 -7.90
N ASP A 251 21.80 -0.88 -8.11
CA ASP A 251 21.76 0.56 -7.82
C ASP A 251 21.88 0.84 -6.31
N ILE A 252 21.19 0.05 -5.47
CA ILE A 252 21.30 0.13 -4.01
C ILE A 252 22.72 -0.21 -3.58
N PHE A 253 23.29 -1.29 -4.10
CA PHE A 253 24.65 -1.69 -3.75
C PHE A 253 25.67 -0.60 -4.15
N THR A 254 25.54 -0.02 -5.34
CA THR A 254 26.39 1.07 -5.81
C THR A 254 26.30 2.32 -4.93
N LEU A 255 25.10 2.66 -4.45
CA LEU A 255 24.93 3.78 -3.51
C LEU A 255 25.66 3.52 -2.18
N LEU A 256 25.51 2.29 -1.66
CA LEU A 256 26.16 1.90 -0.40
C LEU A 256 27.69 1.87 -0.54
N THR A 257 28.22 1.45 -1.68
CA THR A 257 29.67 1.43 -1.91
C THR A 257 30.25 2.84 -2.03
N VAL A 258 29.57 3.76 -2.73
CA VAL A 258 30.00 5.16 -2.84
C VAL A 258 30.00 5.85 -1.48
N ASN A 259 29.00 5.58 -0.63
CA ASN A 259 28.89 6.24 0.68
C ASN A 259 29.89 5.71 1.71
N ASN A 260 30.11 4.39 1.75
CA ASN A 260 30.92 3.76 2.80
C ASN A 260 32.37 3.53 2.37
N TYR A 261 32.65 3.45 1.07
CA TYR A 261 33.98 3.18 0.51
C TYR A 261 34.38 4.20 -0.58
N PRO A 262 34.34 5.52 -0.29
CA PRO A 262 34.51 6.57 -1.31
C PRO A 262 35.92 6.60 -1.92
N THR A 263 36.92 6.08 -1.22
CA THR A 263 38.33 6.11 -1.64
C THR A 263 38.74 4.92 -2.50
N CYS A 264 37.87 3.92 -2.69
CA CYS A 264 38.20 2.73 -3.48
C CYS A 264 38.29 3.10 -4.96
N GLN A 265 39.44 2.80 -5.57
CA GLN A 265 39.67 3.10 -6.99
C GLN A 265 39.58 1.86 -7.88
N SER A 266 39.47 0.66 -7.30
CA SER A 266 39.34 -0.58 -8.06
C SER A 266 38.39 -1.57 -7.40
N ARG A 267 37.85 -2.47 -8.22
CA ARG A 267 37.08 -3.64 -7.82
C ARG A 267 37.78 -4.46 -6.73
N ASN A 268 39.07 -4.74 -6.93
CA ASN A 268 39.84 -5.56 -5.99
C ASN A 268 40.06 -4.86 -4.64
N ASP A 269 40.31 -3.55 -4.64
CA ASP A 269 40.42 -2.76 -3.40
C ASP A 269 39.08 -2.74 -2.62
N LEU A 270 37.97 -2.59 -3.34
CA LEU A 270 36.63 -2.68 -2.74
C LEU A 270 36.37 -4.07 -2.14
N PHE A 271 36.71 -5.15 -2.84
CA PHE A 271 36.58 -6.51 -2.32
C PHE A 271 37.40 -6.74 -1.07
N SER A 272 38.67 -6.32 -1.07
CA SER A 272 39.56 -6.49 0.08
C SER A 272 39.05 -5.78 1.32
N ARG A 273 38.52 -4.55 1.17
CA ARG A 273 37.98 -3.77 2.29
C ARG A 273 36.67 -4.33 2.81
N ILE A 274 35.73 -4.68 1.93
CA ILE A 274 34.48 -5.34 2.33
C ILE A 274 34.79 -6.64 3.07
N ASN A 275 35.71 -7.46 2.55
CA ASN A 275 36.10 -8.69 3.22
C ASN A 275 36.74 -8.46 4.60
N ALA A 276 37.56 -7.41 4.75
CA ALA A 276 38.12 -7.04 6.05
C ALA A 276 37.03 -6.62 7.05
N ASP A 277 36.04 -5.83 6.61
CA ASP A 277 34.92 -5.40 7.44
C ASP A 277 34.00 -6.56 7.84
N LEU A 278 33.76 -7.50 6.92
CA LEU A 278 33.02 -8.73 7.19
C LEU A 278 33.73 -9.58 8.25
N GLN A 279 35.05 -9.78 8.11
CA GLN A 279 35.85 -10.49 9.11
C GLN A 279 35.84 -9.79 10.47
N ALA A 280 35.95 -8.46 10.50
CA ALA A 280 35.89 -7.67 11.73
C ALA A 280 34.54 -7.82 12.46
N LYS A 281 33.46 -8.08 11.72
CA LYS A 281 32.11 -8.37 12.27
C LYS A 281 31.84 -9.85 12.50
N GLY A 282 32.83 -10.73 12.33
CA GLY A 282 32.68 -12.17 12.50
C GLY A 282 31.87 -12.87 11.41
N ILE A 283 31.62 -12.21 10.28
CA ILE A 283 30.93 -12.78 9.12
C ILE A 283 31.96 -13.52 8.28
N THR A 284 31.75 -14.82 8.05
CA THR A 284 32.72 -15.68 7.35
C THR A 284 32.38 -15.82 5.87
N THR A 285 33.35 -16.24 5.08
CA THR A 285 33.18 -16.55 3.64
C THR A 285 32.26 -17.74 3.36
N LYS A 286 31.80 -18.46 4.39
CA LYS A 286 30.72 -19.45 4.28
C LYS A 286 29.33 -18.81 4.29
N ASP A 287 29.21 -17.63 4.88
CA ASP A 287 27.95 -16.89 5.03
C ASP A 287 27.64 -16.04 3.78
N ILE A 288 28.67 -15.70 2.99
CA ILE A 288 28.55 -14.96 1.72
C ILE A 288 29.32 -15.69 0.64
N GLN A 289 28.64 -16.21 -0.38
CA GLN A 289 29.32 -16.82 -1.51
C GLN A 289 30.08 -15.76 -2.32
N TYR A 290 31.31 -16.09 -2.72
CA TYR A 290 32.12 -15.22 -3.57
C TYR A 290 31.38 -14.81 -4.85
N SER A 291 30.60 -15.72 -5.44
CA SER A 291 29.75 -15.47 -6.60
C SER A 291 28.71 -14.36 -6.37
N THR A 292 28.15 -14.23 -5.16
CA THR A 292 27.18 -13.17 -4.82
C THR A 292 27.85 -11.80 -4.87
N LEU A 293 29.06 -11.73 -4.34
CA LEU A 293 29.90 -10.55 -4.29
C LEU A 293 30.42 -10.17 -5.70
N ASP A 294 30.80 -11.19 -6.48
CA ASP A 294 31.23 -11.08 -7.88
C ASP A 294 30.11 -10.58 -8.82
N ASN A 295 28.87 -10.99 -8.56
CA ASN A 295 27.67 -10.56 -9.31
C ASN A 295 27.15 -9.17 -8.91
N LEU A 296 27.41 -8.72 -7.68
CA LEU A 296 27.04 -7.38 -7.19
C LEU A 296 28.01 -6.31 -7.66
N ILE A 297 29.28 -6.67 -7.76
CA ILE A 297 30.35 -5.82 -8.24
C ILE A 297 30.54 -6.14 -9.73
N ASP A 298 29.64 -5.63 -10.56
CA ASP A 298 29.75 -5.72 -12.03
C ASP A 298 30.86 -4.77 -12.55
N GLU A 299 31.30 -4.92 -13.80
CA GLU A 299 32.27 -4.02 -14.46
C GLU A 299 31.77 -2.55 -14.49
N ASP A 300 30.46 -2.34 -14.45
CA ASP A 300 29.81 -1.03 -14.48
C ASP A 300 29.66 -0.36 -13.09
N ILE A 301 30.22 -0.93 -12.01
CA ILE A 301 30.10 -0.32 -10.68
C ILE A 301 30.82 1.04 -10.63
N ARG A 302 30.07 2.09 -10.33
CA ARG A 302 30.62 3.45 -10.23
C ARG A 302 31.35 3.60 -8.90
N LEU A 303 32.68 3.49 -8.93
CA LEU A 303 33.54 3.77 -7.79
C LEU A 303 33.90 5.27 -7.73
N GLY A 304 33.82 5.88 -6.55
CA GLY A 304 34.43 7.19 -6.27
C GLY A 304 33.85 8.42 -6.99
N MET A 305 32.71 8.35 -7.67
CA MET A 305 32.13 9.49 -8.42
C MET A 305 30.90 10.11 -7.70
N PRO A 306 30.86 11.44 -7.43
CA PRO A 306 29.72 12.06 -6.76
C PRO A 306 28.55 12.40 -7.71
N LYS A 307 27.35 12.06 -7.22
CA LYS A 307 26.00 12.64 -7.47
C LYS A 307 25.46 12.73 -8.91
N LYS A 308 25.02 11.58 -9.43
CA LYS A 308 23.69 11.46 -10.08
C LYS A 308 22.99 10.25 -9.49
N SER A 309 21.72 10.43 -9.09
CA SER A 309 20.87 9.33 -8.62
C SER A 309 20.91 8.18 -9.64
N PRO A 310 21.20 6.93 -9.22
CA PRO A 310 21.12 5.77 -10.12
C PRO A 310 19.67 5.46 -10.49
N PHE A 311 18.70 5.96 -9.70
CA PHE A 311 17.28 5.83 -10.01
C PHE A 311 16.90 6.75 -11.18
N PRO A 312 16.14 6.24 -12.17
CA PRO A 312 15.64 7.04 -13.27
C PRO A 312 14.80 8.20 -12.74
N PRO A 313 14.88 9.40 -13.35
CA PRO A 313 14.05 10.53 -12.95
C PRO A 313 12.57 10.14 -13.08
N LYS A 314 11.76 10.53 -12.09
CA LYS A 314 10.31 10.29 -12.09
C LYS A 314 9.74 10.78 -13.42
N GLN A 315 9.13 9.87 -14.18
CA GLN A 315 8.37 10.24 -15.37
C GLN A 315 7.22 11.15 -14.94
N LYS A 316 7.10 12.31 -15.59
CA LYS A 316 6.01 13.26 -15.39
C LYS A 316 4.78 12.81 -16.14
#